data_AF-A0A965ZL89-F1
#
_entry.id   AF-A0A965ZL89-F1
#
_cell.length_a   1.000
_cell.length_b   1.000
_cell.length_c   1.000
_cell.angle_alpha   90.00
_cell.angle_beta   90.00
_cell.angle_gamma   90.00
#
_symmetry.space_group_name_H-M   'P 1'
#
loop_
_entity.id
_entity.type
_entity.pdbx_description
1 polymer ?
#
loop_
_entity_poly.entity_id
_entity_poly.type
_entity_poly.pdbx_seq_one_letter_code
_entity_poly.pdbx_strand_id
1 'polypeptide(L)'
;MQRKSWTLLINICLVITLTANNARGQVNFSITSSNITQTSLTVDNPTTVYTAPLVALAPTITLKSTTGGTLTKTGGGTGVSVSLFSAKIIGSGGSLLNLLGTTPTITLSSTPQSIYTSVLTALPSGALNFRYTLSGVNTTTWLAGSYTSDLTFAASAVLTNPGTLSPTVGSLNLNVAAFITASGLPASMSLTVTSLDFYRSSTLSGTYSIATTTTVPYGIRLKNSASTFTYSNGYSGAPNPNTATTLMTGQMTAPSTGTAITGGSSFNNLATGLAVPTNNAQTSTITLSIKPADLKSGFTQKGTYTTNVNYEVFDSQTTPLATTQAFSCPLTITVNDLSELKVNQTDINLNYNTSSDYTNGVFADANGHITLSNTNPYDVYVKASSTTLTNGANTLPVGVITISPTPASAGSFSTVSLSATAQKIISASSPIIDRTLNVRYAIPAANSAQLLGKPAGTYNTTVTYSLIAP
;
A
#
# COMPACT_ATOMS: atom_id res chain seq x y z
N MET A 1 -69.62 38.14 9.51
CA MET A 1 -68.34 37.82 8.85
C MET A 1 -67.83 36.48 9.37
N GLN A 2 -68.14 35.37 8.68
CA GLN A 2 -67.45 34.09 8.83
C GLN A 2 -67.55 33.38 7.48
N ARG A 3 -66.45 33.37 6.72
CA ARG A 3 -66.35 32.62 5.46
C ARG A 3 -65.73 31.27 5.76
N LYS A 4 -66.54 30.21 5.65
CA LYS A 4 -66.11 28.81 5.51
C LYS A 4 -65.38 28.67 4.17
N SER A 5 -64.12 28.25 4.21
CA SER A 5 -63.36 27.83 3.03
C SER A 5 -63.68 26.37 2.74
N TRP A 6 -64.24 26.09 1.56
CA TRP A 6 -64.37 24.74 0.99
C TRP A 6 -63.19 24.51 0.05
N THR A 7 -62.36 23.53 0.36
CA THR A 7 -61.22 23.12 -0.48
C THR A 7 -61.71 22.13 -1.53
N LEU A 8 -61.66 22.54 -2.80
CA LEU A 8 -61.98 21.70 -3.96
C LEU A 8 -60.79 20.76 -4.25
N LEU A 9 -60.99 19.45 -4.02
CA LEU A 9 -60.06 18.40 -4.45
C LEU A 9 -60.17 18.22 -5.97
N ILE A 10 -59.21 18.78 -6.71
CA ILE A 10 -59.02 18.49 -8.14
C ILE A 10 -58.25 17.17 -8.25
N ASN A 11 -58.97 16.10 -8.59
CA ASN A 11 -58.37 14.86 -9.07
C ASN A 11 -57.79 15.11 -10.48
N ILE A 12 -56.48 15.33 -10.57
CA ILE A 12 -55.76 15.27 -11.84
C ILE A 12 -55.61 13.79 -12.20
N CYS A 13 -56.49 13.33 -13.09
CA CYS A 13 -56.36 12.06 -13.76
C CYS A 13 -55.16 12.17 -14.73
N LEU A 14 -53.98 11.71 -14.29
CA LEU A 14 -52.82 11.57 -15.15
C LEU A 14 -53.11 10.42 -16.12
N VAL A 15 -53.50 10.76 -17.35
CA VAL A 15 -53.55 9.83 -18.48
C VAL A 15 -52.12 9.41 -18.78
N ILE A 16 -51.67 8.31 -18.18
CA ILE A 16 -50.51 7.56 -18.65
C ILE A 16 -50.93 6.97 -19.99
N THR A 17 -50.49 7.60 -21.07
CA THR A 17 -50.42 6.95 -22.37
C THR A 17 -49.40 5.82 -22.24
N LEU A 18 -49.89 4.63 -21.89
CA LEU A 18 -49.20 3.37 -22.13
C LEU A 18 -49.06 3.25 -23.65
N THR A 19 -47.97 3.83 -24.18
CA THR A 19 -47.48 3.43 -25.49
C THR A 19 -47.26 1.93 -25.41
N ALA A 20 -47.97 1.18 -26.24
CA ALA A 20 -47.71 -0.25 -26.41
C ALA A 20 -46.22 -0.39 -26.73
N ASN A 21 -45.45 -0.88 -25.76
CA ASN A 21 -44.08 -1.30 -25.99
C ASN A 21 -44.15 -2.38 -27.06
N ASN A 22 -43.85 -2.02 -28.31
CA ASN A 22 -43.53 -3.01 -29.33
C ASN A 22 -42.49 -3.93 -28.71
N ALA A 23 -42.83 -5.21 -28.53
CA ALA A 23 -41.96 -6.17 -27.86
C ALA A 23 -40.64 -6.26 -28.64
N ARG A 24 -39.60 -5.56 -28.15
CA ARG A 24 -38.24 -5.63 -28.71
C ARG A 24 -37.57 -6.88 -28.18
N GLY A 25 -36.90 -7.64 -29.03
CA GLY A 25 -36.01 -8.71 -28.57
C GLY A 25 -34.84 -8.09 -27.82
N GLN A 26 -34.59 -8.49 -26.57
CA GLN A 26 -33.53 -7.92 -25.74
C GLN A 26 -32.45 -8.95 -25.46
N VAL A 27 -31.19 -8.61 -25.77
CA VAL A 27 -30.00 -9.39 -25.43
C VAL A 27 -29.29 -8.66 -24.29
N ASN A 28 -29.16 -9.29 -23.13
CA ASN A 28 -28.61 -8.66 -21.93
C ASN A 28 -27.31 -9.35 -21.50
N PHE A 29 -26.20 -8.64 -21.59
CA PHE A 29 -24.92 -9.04 -20.99
C PHE A 29 -24.71 -8.32 -19.66
N SER A 30 -24.11 -9.00 -18.69
CA SER A 30 -23.73 -8.42 -17.40
C SER A 30 -22.28 -8.75 -17.09
N ILE A 31 -21.46 -7.72 -16.88
CA ILE A 31 -20.08 -7.86 -16.38
C ILE A 31 -20.09 -7.55 -14.88
N THR A 32 -19.62 -8.51 -14.10
CA THR A 32 -19.58 -8.50 -12.65
C THR A 32 -18.17 -8.86 -12.18
N SER A 33 -17.88 -8.67 -10.90
CA SER A 33 -16.60 -9.07 -10.31
C SER A 33 -16.31 -10.56 -10.49
N SER A 34 -17.32 -11.41 -10.56
CA SER A 34 -17.18 -12.86 -10.71
C SER A 34 -16.83 -13.32 -12.13
N ASN A 35 -17.05 -12.49 -13.16
CA ASN A 35 -16.88 -12.90 -14.55
C ASN A 35 -15.93 -12.01 -15.36
N ILE A 36 -15.42 -10.92 -14.78
CA ILE A 36 -14.51 -10.00 -15.47
C ILE A 36 -13.18 -10.64 -15.90
N THR A 37 -12.79 -11.76 -15.29
CA THR A 37 -11.59 -12.52 -15.65
C THR A 37 -11.84 -13.57 -16.74
N GLN A 38 -13.08 -13.77 -17.17
CA GLN A 38 -13.41 -14.71 -18.24
C GLN A 38 -12.95 -14.16 -19.60
N THR A 39 -12.67 -15.05 -20.55
CA THR A 39 -12.33 -14.64 -21.92
C THR A 39 -13.56 -14.19 -22.72
N SER A 40 -14.72 -14.78 -22.43
CA SER A 40 -15.97 -14.48 -23.12
C SER A 40 -17.22 -14.76 -22.27
N LEU A 41 -18.32 -14.08 -22.58
CA LEU A 41 -19.66 -14.36 -22.06
C LEU A 41 -20.60 -14.73 -23.22
N THR A 42 -21.54 -15.64 -22.98
CA THR A 42 -22.51 -16.07 -24.00
C THR A 42 -23.95 -15.92 -23.51
N VAL A 43 -24.84 -15.48 -24.39
CA VAL A 43 -26.28 -15.38 -24.14
C VAL A 43 -27.03 -15.98 -25.33
N ASP A 44 -27.87 -16.98 -25.06
CA ASP A 44 -28.76 -17.56 -26.06
C ASP A 44 -30.14 -16.89 -25.97
N ASN A 45 -30.69 -16.46 -27.11
CA ASN A 45 -31.91 -15.67 -27.16
C ASN A 45 -32.83 -16.08 -28.33
N PRO A 46 -34.07 -16.55 -28.06
CA PRO A 46 -35.03 -16.99 -29.07
C PRO A 46 -36.01 -15.90 -29.56
N THR A 47 -35.75 -14.61 -29.29
CA THR A 47 -36.78 -13.55 -29.38
C THR A 47 -37.19 -13.12 -30.79
N THR A 48 -36.54 -13.58 -31.86
CA THR A 48 -36.90 -13.18 -33.24
C THR A 48 -37.60 -14.31 -33.97
N VAL A 49 -38.82 -14.07 -34.43
CA VAL A 49 -39.60 -15.03 -35.22
C VAL A 49 -39.46 -14.70 -36.70
N TYR A 50 -39.08 -15.70 -37.49
CA TYR A 50 -39.18 -15.63 -38.95
C TYR A 50 -40.54 -16.15 -39.40
N THR A 51 -41.23 -15.40 -40.24
CA THR A 51 -42.45 -15.83 -40.91
C THR A 51 -42.14 -16.01 -42.38
N ALA A 52 -42.11 -17.27 -42.81
CA ALA A 52 -41.89 -17.64 -44.19
C ALA A 52 -43.06 -17.18 -45.07
N PRO A 53 -42.80 -16.67 -46.26
CA PRO A 53 -43.82 -16.42 -47.26
C PRO A 53 -44.18 -17.74 -47.96
N LEU A 54 -45.29 -17.75 -48.70
CA LEU A 54 -45.77 -18.95 -49.42
C LEU A 54 -44.72 -19.52 -50.38
N VAL A 55 -43.87 -18.67 -50.96
CA VAL A 55 -42.72 -19.02 -51.81
C VAL A 55 -41.56 -18.08 -51.51
N ALA A 56 -40.47 -18.59 -50.93
CA ALA A 56 -39.19 -17.89 -50.76
C ALA A 56 -38.06 -18.68 -51.44
N LEU A 57 -37.44 -18.10 -52.47
CA LEU A 57 -36.23 -18.66 -53.08
C LEU A 57 -34.99 -17.93 -52.55
N ALA A 58 -34.07 -18.70 -51.98
CA ALA A 58 -32.79 -18.23 -51.42
C ALA A 58 -32.92 -17.09 -50.37
N PRO A 59 -33.67 -17.28 -49.27
CA PRO A 59 -33.72 -16.30 -48.19
C PRO A 59 -32.33 -16.05 -47.57
N THR A 60 -32.01 -14.78 -47.38
CA THR A 60 -30.86 -14.28 -46.63
C THR A 60 -31.38 -13.48 -45.43
N ILE A 61 -30.88 -13.80 -44.25
CA ILE A 61 -31.11 -12.99 -43.05
C ILE A 61 -29.83 -12.22 -42.76
N THR A 62 -29.95 -10.92 -42.61
CA THR A 62 -28.86 -10.04 -42.20
C THR A 62 -29.11 -9.47 -40.82
N LEU A 63 -28.01 -9.22 -40.12
CA LEU A 63 -28.00 -8.57 -38.81
C LEU A 63 -26.94 -7.46 -38.83
N LYS A 64 -27.29 -6.31 -38.25
CA LYS A 64 -26.35 -5.22 -37.95
C LYS A 64 -26.70 -4.55 -36.63
N SER A 65 -25.72 -3.85 -36.07
CA SER A 65 -25.92 -2.84 -35.04
C SER A 65 -26.23 -1.48 -35.69
N THR A 66 -27.08 -0.66 -35.08
CA THR A 66 -27.49 0.64 -35.65
C THR A 66 -26.63 1.80 -35.20
N THR A 67 -25.97 1.69 -34.05
CA THR A 67 -25.09 2.73 -33.51
C THR A 67 -23.72 2.60 -34.20
N GLY A 68 -23.08 3.74 -34.51
CA GLY A 68 -21.89 3.84 -35.38
C GLY A 68 -20.63 3.13 -34.86
N GLY A 69 -20.65 1.80 -34.75
CA GLY A 69 -19.55 0.95 -34.33
C GLY A 69 -19.41 0.78 -32.81
N THR A 70 -20.18 1.48 -31.99
CA THR A 70 -20.11 1.40 -30.51
C THR A 70 -21.49 1.33 -29.87
N LEU A 71 -21.60 0.63 -28.75
CA LEU A 71 -22.73 0.72 -27.82
C LEU A 71 -22.62 2.06 -27.08
N THR A 72 -23.72 2.82 -27.06
CA THR A 72 -23.80 4.12 -26.41
C THR A 72 -23.91 3.95 -24.90
N LYS A 73 -23.08 4.66 -24.14
CA LYS A 73 -23.17 4.69 -22.68
C LYS A 73 -24.31 5.59 -22.22
N THR A 74 -25.17 5.09 -21.34
CA THR A 74 -26.21 5.90 -20.68
C THR A 74 -25.55 7.02 -19.86
N GLY A 75 -25.98 8.27 -20.07
CA GLY A 75 -25.41 9.45 -19.40
C GLY A 75 -24.18 10.05 -20.09
N GLY A 76 -23.79 9.54 -21.26
CA GLY A 76 -22.65 10.05 -22.04
C GLY A 76 -21.30 9.44 -21.64
N GLY A 77 -20.28 9.70 -22.46
CA GLY A 77 -18.93 9.16 -22.32
C GLY A 77 -18.54 8.16 -23.41
N THR A 78 -17.40 7.51 -23.23
CA THR A 78 -16.86 6.55 -24.21
C THR A 78 -17.73 5.30 -24.28
N GLY A 79 -18.22 4.98 -25.47
CA GLY A 79 -18.98 3.76 -25.73
C GLY A 79 -18.11 2.49 -25.80
N VAL A 80 -18.75 1.33 -25.86
CA VAL A 80 -18.09 0.03 -26.01
C VAL A 80 -18.12 -0.40 -27.47
N SER A 81 -17.00 -0.86 -28.04
CA SER A 81 -16.99 -1.31 -29.44
C SER A 81 -17.95 -2.48 -29.67
N VAL A 82 -18.80 -2.36 -30.69
CA VAL A 82 -19.76 -3.42 -31.03
C VAL A 82 -19.08 -4.65 -31.64
N SER A 83 -17.86 -4.49 -32.15
CA SER A 83 -17.04 -5.59 -32.69
C SER A 83 -16.59 -6.60 -31.64
N LEU A 84 -16.73 -6.29 -30.34
CA LEU A 84 -16.52 -7.26 -29.26
C LEU A 84 -17.62 -8.33 -29.21
N PHE A 85 -18.74 -8.10 -29.88
CA PHE A 85 -19.88 -9.00 -29.89
C PHE A 85 -19.93 -9.77 -31.20
N SER A 86 -20.20 -11.06 -31.10
CA SER A 86 -20.51 -11.92 -32.24
C SER A 86 -21.87 -12.57 -32.08
N ALA A 87 -22.50 -12.92 -33.21
CA ALA A 87 -23.80 -13.57 -33.24
C ALA A 87 -23.76 -14.78 -34.18
N LYS A 88 -24.47 -15.85 -33.81
CA LYS A 88 -24.66 -17.04 -34.64
C LYS A 88 -26.07 -17.59 -34.45
N ILE A 89 -26.70 -18.04 -35.52
CA ILE A 89 -27.95 -18.82 -35.41
C ILE A 89 -27.60 -20.26 -34.99
N ILE A 90 -28.20 -20.72 -33.89
CA ILE A 90 -27.95 -22.03 -33.29
C ILE A 90 -29.15 -22.98 -33.35
N GLY A 91 -30.35 -22.49 -33.66
CA GLY A 91 -31.56 -23.31 -33.73
C GLY A 91 -32.73 -22.57 -34.37
N SER A 92 -33.73 -23.31 -34.85
CA SER A 92 -35.09 -22.78 -35.05
C SER A 92 -36.09 -23.62 -34.24
N GLY A 93 -37.10 -22.97 -33.67
CA GLY A 93 -38.14 -23.62 -32.85
C GLY A 93 -39.08 -24.46 -33.70
N GLY A 94 -38.66 -25.65 -34.13
CA GLY A 94 -39.53 -26.65 -34.76
C GLY A 94 -38.88 -27.69 -35.69
N SER A 95 -37.64 -27.51 -36.16
CA SER A 95 -36.94 -28.55 -36.95
C SER A 95 -35.45 -28.22 -37.13
N LEU A 96 -34.65 -29.20 -37.57
CA LEU A 96 -33.21 -29.03 -37.82
C LEU A 96 -32.96 -27.85 -38.77
N LEU A 97 -32.06 -26.95 -38.38
CA LEU A 97 -31.38 -26.00 -39.29
C LEU A 97 -30.48 -26.79 -40.25
N ASN A 98 -31.06 -27.60 -41.12
CA ASN A 98 -30.35 -28.20 -42.24
C ASN A 98 -31.38 -28.71 -43.24
N LEU A 99 -31.30 -28.31 -44.51
CA LEU A 99 -30.56 -29.23 -45.37
C LEU A 99 -29.54 -28.57 -46.33
N LEU A 100 -29.55 -27.25 -46.55
CA LEU A 100 -28.70 -26.60 -47.56
C LEU A 100 -28.32 -25.13 -47.28
N GLY A 101 -28.44 -24.65 -46.03
CA GLY A 101 -28.15 -23.26 -45.63
C GLY A 101 -26.87 -23.11 -44.80
N THR A 102 -26.23 -21.94 -44.83
CA THR A 102 -25.07 -21.62 -43.98
C THR A 102 -25.45 -20.67 -42.85
N THR A 103 -24.94 -20.94 -41.64
CA THR A 103 -25.12 -20.11 -40.43
C THR A 103 -23.76 -19.67 -39.87
N PRO A 104 -23.10 -18.70 -40.52
CA PRO A 104 -21.81 -18.22 -40.06
C PRO A 104 -21.92 -17.54 -38.68
N THR A 105 -20.84 -17.58 -37.92
CA THR A 105 -20.63 -16.62 -36.82
C THR A 105 -20.24 -15.29 -37.44
N ILE A 106 -20.97 -14.23 -37.13
CA ILE A 106 -20.68 -12.88 -37.60
C ILE A 106 -20.18 -12.00 -36.45
N THR A 107 -19.29 -11.06 -36.73
CA THR A 107 -18.89 -10.01 -35.79
C THR A 107 -19.80 -8.82 -35.99
N LEU A 108 -20.48 -8.38 -34.93
CA LEU A 108 -21.43 -7.28 -35.06
C LEU A 108 -20.72 -6.00 -35.49
N SER A 109 -21.35 -5.28 -36.42
CA SER A 109 -20.88 -4.01 -36.97
C SER A 109 -22.06 -3.14 -37.42
N SER A 110 -21.79 -1.91 -37.85
CA SER A 110 -22.82 -1.04 -38.46
C SER A 110 -23.20 -1.45 -39.89
N THR A 111 -22.41 -2.32 -40.52
CA THR A 111 -22.66 -2.86 -41.85
C THR A 111 -23.52 -4.13 -41.74
N PRO A 112 -24.60 -4.28 -42.53
CA PRO A 112 -25.35 -5.53 -42.63
C PRO A 112 -24.45 -6.71 -42.96
N GLN A 113 -24.50 -7.76 -42.15
CA GLN A 113 -23.81 -9.02 -42.41
C GLN A 113 -24.81 -10.18 -42.46
N SER A 114 -24.63 -11.07 -43.42
CA SER A 114 -25.48 -12.27 -43.57
C SER A 114 -25.19 -13.25 -42.45
N ILE A 115 -26.19 -13.48 -41.59
CA ILE A 115 -26.14 -14.46 -40.50
C ILE A 115 -26.85 -15.78 -40.86
N TYR A 116 -27.59 -15.77 -41.98
CA TYR A 116 -28.13 -16.95 -42.65
C TYR A 116 -28.19 -16.72 -44.16
N THR A 117 -27.81 -17.72 -44.95
CA THR A 117 -28.06 -17.77 -46.40
C THR A 117 -28.47 -19.17 -46.80
N SER A 118 -29.44 -19.32 -47.71
CA SER A 118 -29.72 -20.59 -48.39
C SER A 118 -29.70 -20.42 -49.90
N VAL A 119 -29.41 -21.51 -50.62
CA VAL A 119 -29.29 -21.48 -52.09
C VAL A 119 -30.56 -21.98 -52.79
N LEU A 120 -31.36 -22.86 -52.16
CA LEU A 120 -32.47 -23.56 -52.83
C LEU A 120 -33.73 -23.84 -51.99
N THR A 121 -33.71 -23.63 -50.67
CA THR A 121 -34.82 -24.02 -49.77
C THR A 121 -35.37 -22.85 -48.97
N ALA A 122 -36.70 -22.81 -48.82
CA ALA A 122 -37.39 -21.89 -47.93
C ALA A 122 -37.00 -22.20 -46.46
N LEU A 123 -36.66 -21.16 -45.69
CA LEU A 123 -36.50 -21.28 -44.24
C LEU A 123 -37.91 -21.46 -43.64
N PRO A 124 -38.19 -22.47 -42.80
CA PRO A 124 -39.51 -22.62 -42.21
C PRO A 124 -39.81 -21.48 -41.24
N SER A 125 -41.08 -21.10 -41.13
CA SER A 125 -41.53 -20.17 -40.10
C SER A 125 -41.22 -20.72 -38.71
N GLY A 126 -40.72 -19.86 -37.82
CA GLY A 126 -40.40 -20.27 -36.45
C GLY A 126 -39.53 -19.28 -35.71
N ALA A 127 -39.38 -19.49 -34.41
CA ALA A 127 -38.44 -18.75 -33.58
C ALA A 127 -37.01 -19.06 -34.03
N LEU A 128 -36.18 -18.03 -34.18
CA LEU A 128 -34.75 -18.15 -34.46
C LEU A 128 -33.99 -18.01 -33.14
N ASN A 129 -33.21 -19.03 -32.80
CA ASN A 129 -32.37 -19.03 -31.62
C ASN A 129 -31.00 -18.48 -32.01
N PHE A 130 -30.63 -17.33 -31.44
CA PHE A 130 -29.32 -16.73 -31.62
C PHE A 130 -28.46 -16.98 -30.40
N ARG A 131 -27.20 -17.33 -30.61
CA ARG A 131 -26.14 -17.22 -29.61
C ARG A 131 -25.38 -15.94 -29.84
N TYR A 132 -25.37 -15.07 -28.84
CA TYR A 132 -24.52 -13.90 -28.78
C TYR A 132 -23.32 -14.20 -27.91
N THR A 133 -22.12 -13.83 -28.35
CA THR A 133 -20.89 -13.98 -27.57
C THR A 133 -20.22 -12.63 -27.44
N LEU A 134 -19.96 -12.18 -26.21
CA LEU A 134 -19.08 -11.07 -25.91
C LEU A 134 -17.67 -11.62 -25.69
N SER A 135 -16.71 -11.20 -26.51
CA SER A 135 -15.31 -11.64 -26.43
C SER A 135 -14.41 -10.59 -25.78
N GLY A 136 -13.25 -11.04 -25.27
CA GLY A 136 -12.23 -10.16 -24.72
C GLY A 136 -12.62 -9.54 -23.38
N VAL A 137 -13.43 -10.23 -22.57
CA VAL A 137 -13.90 -9.71 -21.28
C VAL A 137 -12.72 -9.44 -20.33
N ASN A 138 -11.71 -10.30 -20.33
CA ASN A 138 -10.48 -10.14 -19.55
C ASN A 138 -9.38 -9.27 -20.17
N THR A 139 -9.56 -8.81 -21.42
CA THR A 139 -8.58 -7.98 -22.15
C THR A 139 -9.10 -6.59 -22.50
N THR A 140 -10.37 -6.31 -22.17
CA THR A 140 -11.00 -5.02 -22.42
C THR A 140 -11.08 -4.25 -21.12
N THR A 141 -10.81 -2.95 -21.17
CA THR A 141 -11.01 -2.06 -20.01
C THR A 141 -12.48 -1.67 -19.91
N TRP A 142 -13.17 -2.20 -18.91
CA TRP A 142 -14.59 -1.94 -18.67
C TRP A 142 -14.79 -0.79 -17.70
N LEU A 143 -15.58 0.20 -18.10
CA LEU A 143 -16.05 1.25 -17.19
C LEU A 143 -17.46 0.92 -16.73
N ALA A 144 -17.74 1.10 -15.44
CA ALA A 144 -19.08 0.89 -14.89
C ALA A 144 -20.13 1.75 -15.62
N GLY A 145 -21.32 1.18 -15.81
CA GLY A 145 -22.45 1.81 -16.48
C GLY A 145 -23.22 0.87 -17.39
N SER A 146 -24.30 1.40 -17.95
CA SER A 146 -25.15 0.68 -18.91
C SER A 146 -24.86 1.17 -20.32
N TYR A 147 -24.75 0.23 -21.25
CA TYR A 147 -24.42 0.47 -22.65
C TYR A 147 -25.47 -0.19 -23.53
N THR A 148 -25.95 0.52 -24.54
CA THR A 148 -27.01 0.01 -25.43
C THR A 148 -26.70 0.27 -26.89
N SER A 149 -27.16 -0.66 -27.73
CA SER A 149 -27.21 -0.50 -29.17
C SER A 149 -28.47 -1.19 -29.69
N ASP A 150 -29.07 -0.69 -30.77
CA ASP A 150 -30.13 -1.42 -31.42
C ASP A 150 -29.56 -2.43 -32.41
N LEU A 151 -30.19 -3.58 -32.48
CA LEU A 151 -29.93 -4.61 -33.47
C LEU A 151 -31.03 -4.54 -34.53
N THR A 152 -30.67 -4.44 -35.81
CA THR A 152 -31.62 -4.48 -36.91
C THR A 152 -31.49 -5.79 -37.66
N PHE A 153 -32.61 -6.48 -37.80
CA PHE A 153 -32.74 -7.70 -38.57
C PHE A 153 -33.44 -7.38 -39.90
N ALA A 154 -32.93 -7.94 -41.00
CA ALA A 154 -33.59 -7.82 -42.29
C ALA A 154 -33.55 -9.16 -43.03
N ALA A 155 -34.67 -9.50 -43.68
CA ALA A 155 -34.77 -10.61 -44.60
C ALA A 155 -34.70 -10.08 -46.04
N SER A 156 -34.00 -10.79 -46.91
CA SER A 156 -33.92 -10.50 -48.36
C SER A 156 -33.95 -11.81 -49.15
N ALA A 157 -34.44 -11.77 -50.38
CA ALA A 157 -34.56 -12.93 -51.26
C ALA A 157 -34.38 -12.47 -52.71
N VAL A 158 -34.00 -13.41 -53.59
CA VAL A 158 -33.56 -13.07 -54.96
C VAL A 158 -34.75 -12.80 -55.89
N LEU A 159 -35.89 -13.50 -55.74
CA LEU A 159 -36.99 -13.47 -56.73
C LEU A 159 -38.41 -13.33 -56.14
N THR A 160 -38.59 -13.35 -54.82
CA THR A 160 -39.92 -13.32 -54.17
C THR A 160 -39.92 -12.51 -52.86
N ASN A 161 -41.09 -12.38 -52.21
CA ASN A 161 -41.20 -11.85 -50.84
C ASN A 161 -40.19 -12.61 -49.94
N PRO A 162 -39.33 -11.93 -49.16
CA PRO A 162 -38.30 -12.58 -48.35
C PRO A 162 -38.82 -13.16 -47.02
N GLY A 163 -40.10 -12.98 -46.70
CA GLY A 163 -40.66 -13.24 -45.39
C GLY A 163 -40.45 -12.05 -44.46
N THR A 164 -41.00 -12.14 -43.25
CA THR A 164 -40.90 -11.08 -42.24
C THR A 164 -40.21 -11.57 -40.98
N LEU A 165 -39.46 -10.67 -40.34
CA LEU A 165 -38.85 -10.89 -39.03
C LEU A 165 -39.58 -10.03 -38.02
N SER A 166 -40.02 -10.64 -36.92
CA SER A 166 -40.66 -9.94 -35.81
C SER A 166 -39.98 -10.32 -34.49
N PRO A 167 -39.42 -9.35 -33.74
CA PRO A 167 -39.32 -7.93 -34.07
C PRO A 167 -38.19 -7.65 -35.11
N THR A 168 -38.39 -6.64 -35.97
CA THR A 168 -37.34 -6.16 -36.91
C THR A 168 -36.19 -5.46 -36.18
N VAL A 169 -36.44 -4.96 -34.96
CA VAL A 169 -35.45 -4.26 -34.15
C VAL A 169 -35.38 -4.85 -32.74
N GLY A 170 -34.20 -5.36 -32.36
CA GLY A 170 -33.87 -5.75 -30.99
C GLY A 170 -32.98 -4.72 -30.29
N SER A 171 -32.70 -4.94 -29.01
CA SER A 171 -31.67 -4.20 -28.25
C SER A 171 -30.57 -5.14 -27.76
N LEU A 172 -29.33 -4.69 -27.91
CA LEU A 172 -28.16 -5.25 -27.27
C LEU A 172 -27.83 -4.36 -26.08
N ASN A 173 -28.00 -4.90 -24.87
CA ASN A 173 -27.73 -4.20 -23.63
C ASN A 173 -26.54 -4.88 -22.94
N LEU A 174 -25.57 -4.07 -22.54
CA LEU A 174 -24.46 -4.46 -21.72
C LEU A 174 -24.51 -3.65 -20.42
N ASN A 175 -24.58 -4.34 -19.29
CA ASN A 175 -24.47 -3.71 -17.98
C ASN A 175 -23.12 -4.07 -17.35
N VAL A 176 -22.30 -3.06 -17.08
CA VAL A 176 -21.05 -3.21 -16.33
C VAL A 176 -21.31 -2.76 -14.90
N ALA A 177 -21.30 -3.69 -13.95
CA ALA A 177 -21.49 -3.37 -12.54
C ALA A 177 -20.33 -2.49 -12.02
N ALA A 178 -20.63 -1.53 -11.14
CA ALA A 178 -19.60 -0.85 -10.37
C ALA A 178 -19.12 -1.77 -9.25
N PHE A 179 -17.83 -2.10 -9.26
CA PHE A 179 -17.22 -2.87 -8.19
C PHE A 179 -15.74 -2.56 -8.05
N ILE A 180 -15.24 -2.83 -6.85
CA ILE A 180 -13.82 -2.94 -6.51
C ILE A 180 -13.68 -4.27 -5.77
N THR A 181 -12.73 -5.09 -6.21
CA THR A 181 -12.25 -6.24 -5.45
C THR A 181 -10.76 -6.06 -5.23
N ALA A 182 -10.29 -6.28 -4.00
CA ALA A 182 -8.87 -6.16 -3.70
C ALA A 182 -8.39 -7.37 -2.88
N SER A 183 -7.13 -7.74 -3.08
CA SER A 183 -6.46 -8.89 -2.45
C SER A 183 -4.95 -8.65 -2.37
N GLY A 184 -4.20 -9.54 -1.71
CA GLY A 184 -2.73 -9.54 -1.75
C GLY A 184 -2.01 -8.96 -0.53
N LEU A 185 -2.71 -8.54 0.52
CA LEU A 185 -2.04 -8.17 1.77
C LEU A 185 -1.46 -9.41 2.49
N PRO A 186 -0.22 -9.34 3.00
CA PRO A 186 0.37 -10.42 3.78
C PRO A 186 -0.37 -10.55 5.12
N ALA A 187 -0.31 -11.75 5.71
CA ALA A 187 -0.90 -12.02 7.03
C ALA A 187 -0.29 -11.14 8.14
N SER A 188 0.96 -10.69 7.96
CA SER A 188 1.64 -9.72 8.82
C SER A 188 2.83 -9.09 8.10
N MET A 189 3.29 -7.94 8.58
CA MET A 189 4.56 -7.31 8.21
C MET A 189 5.49 -7.30 9.42
N SER A 190 6.76 -7.66 9.21
CA SER A 190 7.80 -7.56 10.22
C SER A 190 8.97 -6.73 9.71
N LEU A 191 9.40 -5.76 10.51
CA LEU A 191 10.59 -4.94 10.30
C LEU A 191 11.52 -5.15 11.48
N THR A 192 12.82 -5.33 11.25
CA THR A 192 13.78 -5.58 12.34
C THR A 192 14.95 -4.63 12.28
N VAL A 193 15.23 -3.97 13.40
CA VAL A 193 16.42 -3.15 13.59
C VAL A 193 17.54 -4.04 14.08
N THR A 194 18.43 -4.43 13.16
CA THR A 194 19.53 -5.38 13.40
C THR A 194 20.91 -4.73 13.51
N SER A 195 21.02 -3.44 13.20
CA SER A 195 22.27 -2.66 13.24
C SER A 195 22.00 -1.24 13.71
N LEU A 196 23.02 -0.63 14.35
CA LEU A 196 23.00 0.79 14.72
C LEU A 196 22.93 1.73 13.50
N ASP A 197 23.28 1.24 12.31
CA ASP A 197 23.21 2.03 11.06
C ASP A 197 21.80 2.50 10.73
N PHE A 198 20.76 1.78 11.15
CA PHE A 198 19.38 2.23 10.98
C PHE A 198 19.09 3.53 11.73
N TYR A 199 19.74 3.77 12.87
CA TYR A 199 19.59 5.03 13.61
C TYR A 199 20.45 6.17 13.03
N ARG A 200 21.38 5.87 12.11
CA ARG A 200 22.37 6.82 11.61
C ARG A 200 22.12 7.22 10.15
N SER A 201 21.89 6.25 9.28
CA SER A 201 21.89 6.44 7.83
C SER A 201 20.85 5.61 7.08
N SER A 202 20.46 4.44 7.59
CA SER A 202 19.59 3.50 6.88
C SER A 202 18.12 3.68 7.26
N THR A 203 17.25 3.76 6.26
CA THR A 203 15.80 3.76 6.51
C THR A 203 15.33 2.32 6.74
N LEU A 204 14.58 2.09 7.82
CA LEU A 204 13.90 0.82 8.03
C LEU A 204 12.64 0.82 7.17
N SER A 205 12.50 -0.13 6.25
CA SER A 205 11.33 -0.18 5.36
C SER A 205 10.92 -1.59 4.98
N GLY A 206 9.65 -1.72 4.57
CA GLY A 206 9.09 -2.94 4.03
C GLY A 206 7.97 -2.63 3.04
N THR A 207 7.78 -3.52 2.07
CA THR A 207 6.81 -3.34 0.98
C THR A 207 5.78 -4.45 0.97
N TYR A 208 4.56 -4.13 0.57
CA TYR A 208 3.55 -5.11 0.21
C TYR A 208 2.76 -4.64 -1.01
N SER A 209 2.01 -5.55 -1.61
CA SER A 209 1.26 -5.28 -2.83
C SER A 209 -0.23 -5.53 -2.63
N ILE A 210 -1.07 -4.63 -3.12
CA ILE A 210 -2.52 -4.81 -3.20
C ILE A 210 -2.87 -5.02 -4.67
N ALA A 211 -3.33 -6.23 -5.01
CA ALA A 211 -3.94 -6.51 -6.29
C ALA A 211 -5.40 -6.04 -6.26
N THR A 212 -5.76 -5.17 -7.18
CA THR A 212 -7.09 -4.56 -7.30
C THR A 212 -7.67 -4.87 -8.66
N THR A 213 -8.92 -5.33 -8.69
CA THR A 213 -9.75 -5.39 -9.90
C THR A 213 -10.92 -4.44 -9.74
N THR A 214 -11.13 -3.53 -10.69
CA THR A 214 -12.12 -2.44 -10.57
C THR A 214 -12.68 -2.00 -11.91
N THR A 215 -13.95 -1.58 -11.93
CA THR A 215 -14.61 -0.93 -13.08
C THR A 215 -14.86 0.57 -12.86
N VAL A 216 -14.41 1.10 -11.72
CA VAL A 216 -14.54 2.50 -11.32
C VAL A 216 -13.16 3.08 -10.94
N PRO A 217 -12.93 4.38 -11.17
CA PRO A 217 -11.81 5.08 -10.57
C PRO A 217 -11.77 4.92 -9.05
N TYR A 218 -10.58 4.75 -8.48
CA TYR A 218 -10.43 4.35 -7.08
C TYR A 218 -9.28 5.10 -6.38
N GLY A 219 -9.23 4.99 -5.06
CA GLY A 219 -8.14 5.50 -4.23
C GLY A 219 -7.68 4.45 -3.23
N ILE A 220 -6.53 4.70 -2.63
CA ILE A 220 -5.99 3.87 -1.54
C ILE A 220 -5.64 4.77 -0.38
N ARG A 221 -6.08 4.39 0.82
CA ARG A 221 -5.79 5.11 2.07
C ARG A 221 -5.44 4.13 3.17
N LEU A 222 -4.71 4.62 4.17
CA LEU A 222 -4.38 3.83 5.36
C LEU A 222 -4.55 4.63 6.65
N LYS A 223 -4.69 3.89 7.75
CA LYS A 223 -4.55 4.38 9.12
C LYS A 223 -3.95 3.29 9.99
N ASN A 224 -3.36 3.67 11.11
CA ASN A 224 -3.03 2.77 12.19
C ASN A 224 -4.25 2.60 13.12
N SER A 225 -4.35 1.46 13.79
CA SER A 225 -5.47 1.19 14.70
C SER A 225 -5.40 2.01 15.98
N ALA A 226 -4.20 2.47 16.36
CA ALA A 226 -3.96 3.27 17.54
C ALA A 226 -2.98 4.43 17.24
N SER A 227 -3.00 5.45 18.09
CA SER A 227 -2.05 6.58 18.03
C SER A 227 -0.64 6.19 18.45
N THR A 228 -0.48 5.10 19.21
CA THR A 228 0.80 4.60 19.73
C THR A 228 0.96 3.10 19.46
N PHE A 229 2.19 2.63 19.39
CA PHE A 229 2.51 1.21 19.28
C PHE A 229 2.28 0.51 20.63
N THR A 230 1.73 -0.70 20.58
CA THR A 230 1.76 -1.60 21.75
C THR A 230 3.15 -2.19 21.87
N TYR A 231 3.71 -2.13 23.06
CA TYR A 231 5.08 -2.57 23.33
C TYR A 231 5.12 -3.83 24.20
N SER A 232 6.00 -4.76 23.86
CA SER A 232 6.25 -6.00 24.59
C SER A 232 7.69 -6.47 24.45
N ASN A 233 8.06 -7.53 25.18
CA ASN A 233 9.39 -8.15 25.14
C ASN A 233 10.56 -7.18 25.43
N GLY A 234 10.28 -6.16 26.25
CA GLY A 234 11.27 -5.23 26.75
C GLY A 234 12.00 -5.73 27.99
N TYR A 235 12.87 -4.88 28.52
CA TYR A 235 13.51 -5.10 29.82
C TYR A 235 12.49 -5.05 30.98
N SER A 236 12.63 -5.97 31.94
CA SER A 236 11.76 -6.05 33.12
C SER A 236 11.96 -4.86 34.06
N GLY A 237 10.89 -4.11 34.34
CA GLY A 237 10.92 -2.97 35.27
C GLY A 237 11.28 -1.62 34.62
N ALA A 238 11.60 -1.59 33.32
CA ALA A 238 11.62 -0.34 32.57
C ALA A 238 10.17 0.07 32.19
N PRO A 239 9.83 1.37 32.22
CA PRO A 239 8.54 1.82 31.69
C PRO A 239 8.48 1.51 30.18
N ASN A 240 7.30 1.11 29.72
CA ASN A 240 7.09 0.89 28.30
C ASN A 240 7.21 2.24 27.54
N PRO A 241 7.91 2.27 26.39
CA PRO A 241 7.99 3.47 25.57
C PRO A 241 6.62 3.82 25.00
N ASN A 242 6.29 5.12 25.01
CA ASN A 242 5.08 5.65 24.40
C ASN A 242 5.33 6.08 22.95
N THR A 243 5.61 5.10 22.09
CA THR A 243 6.03 5.37 20.71
C THR A 243 4.83 5.69 19.82
N ALA A 244 4.79 6.89 19.25
CA ALA A 244 3.71 7.30 18.37
C ALA A 244 3.76 6.58 17.00
N THR A 245 2.61 6.19 16.48
CA THR A 245 2.52 5.58 15.14
C THR A 245 2.69 6.57 13.99
N THR A 246 2.77 7.86 14.30
CA THR A 246 3.12 8.95 13.36
C THR A 246 4.61 8.94 12.98
N LEU A 247 5.46 8.21 13.71
CA LEU A 247 6.88 8.04 13.36
C LEU A 247 7.10 7.12 12.15
N MET A 248 6.05 6.44 11.70
CA MET A 248 6.05 5.66 10.48
C MET A 248 5.43 6.47 9.34
N THR A 249 6.01 6.35 8.15
CA THR A 249 5.43 6.89 6.91
C THR A 249 4.97 5.77 5.99
N GLY A 250 3.92 6.01 5.23
CA GLY A 250 3.47 5.15 4.14
C GLY A 250 3.57 5.86 2.79
N GLN A 251 3.91 5.14 1.74
CA GLN A 251 3.96 5.70 0.38
C GLN A 251 3.59 4.62 -0.65
N MET A 252 2.71 4.96 -1.59
CA MET A 252 2.51 4.12 -2.77
C MET A 252 3.66 4.34 -3.74
N THR A 253 4.34 3.27 -4.16
CA THR A 253 5.50 3.32 -5.07
C THR A 253 5.21 2.78 -6.47
N ALA A 254 4.10 2.05 -6.64
CA ALA A 254 3.60 1.59 -7.94
C ALA A 254 2.06 1.55 -7.93
N PRO A 255 1.38 1.74 -9.08
CA PRO A 255 1.93 1.96 -10.43
C PRO A 255 2.56 3.34 -10.65
N SER A 256 2.27 4.29 -9.77
CA SER A 256 2.90 5.61 -9.73
C SER A 256 3.33 5.91 -8.30
N THR A 257 4.36 6.74 -8.17
CA THR A 257 4.83 7.17 -6.85
C THR A 257 3.90 8.27 -6.32
N GLY A 258 3.17 7.97 -5.24
CA GLY A 258 2.36 8.94 -4.51
C GLY A 258 3.19 9.76 -3.53
N THR A 259 2.56 10.75 -2.89
CA THR A 259 3.17 11.51 -1.79
C THR A 259 3.30 10.62 -0.55
N ALA A 260 4.43 10.71 0.15
CA ALA A 260 4.58 10.05 1.44
C ALA A 260 3.63 10.67 2.48
N ILE A 261 2.89 9.83 3.18
CA ILE A 261 1.98 10.24 4.25
C ILE A 261 2.54 9.80 5.61
N THR A 262 2.27 10.60 6.62
CA THR A 262 2.53 10.23 8.01
C THR A 262 1.47 9.25 8.48
N GLY A 263 1.88 8.23 9.25
CA GLY A 263 0.96 7.33 9.93
C GLY A 263 0.10 8.06 10.98
N GLY A 264 -0.80 7.32 11.63
CA GLY A 264 -1.68 7.85 12.68
C GLY A 264 -3.04 7.16 12.68
N SER A 265 -3.91 7.53 13.61
CA SER A 265 -5.23 6.88 13.80
C SER A 265 -6.33 7.34 12.84
N SER A 266 -6.05 8.34 12.00
CA SER A 266 -6.96 8.85 10.97
C SER A 266 -6.54 8.37 9.58
N PHE A 267 -7.52 8.17 8.69
CA PHE A 267 -7.23 7.81 7.31
C PHE A 267 -6.51 8.94 6.58
N ASN A 268 -5.38 8.59 5.96
CA ASN A 268 -4.64 9.45 5.05
C ASN A 268 -4.55 8.76 3.69
N ASN A 269 -4.76 9.52 2.63
CA ASN A 269 -4.79 8.98 1.27
C ASN A 269 -3.37 8.81 0.74
N LEU A 270 -3.01 7.59 0.37
CA LEU A 270 -1.79 7.29 -0.38
C LEU A 270 -1.94 7.72 -1.85
N ALA A 271 -3.14 7.55 -2.39
CA ALA A 271 -3.51 7.92 -3.74
C ALA A 271 -5.02 8.16 -3.83
N THR A 272 -5.42 9.09 -4.69
CA THR A 272 -6.82 9.41 -5.00
C THR A 272 -7.00 9.52 -6.50
N GLY A 273 -8.16 9.11 -7.03
CA GLY A 273 -8.48 9.31 -8.45
C GLY A 273 -7.63 8.46 -9.40
N LEU A 274 -7.18 7.29 -8.96
CA LEU A 274 -6.55 6.32 -9.85
C LEU A 274 -7.57 5.90 -10.91
N ALA A 275 -7.17 5.99 -12.18
CA ALA A 275 -8.01 5.59 -13.29
C ALA A 275 -8.29 4.09 -13.26
N VAL A 276 -9.35 3.66 -13.96
CA VAL A 276 -9.59 2.24 -14.20
C VAL A 276 -8.42 1.69 -15.01
N PRO A 277 -7.68 0.69 -14.50
CA PRO A 277 -6.49 0.18 -15.16
C PRO A 277 -6.85 -0.66 -16.38
N THR A 278 -5.89 -0.87 -17.26
CA THR A 278 -6.04 -1.76 -18.41
C THR A 278 -6.45 -3.16 -17.94
N ASN A 279 -7.40 -3.79 -18.63
CA ASN A 279 -7.96 -5.11 -18.27
C ASN A 279 -8.62 -5.12 -16.86
N ASN A 280 -8.96 -3.95 -16.33
CA ASN A 280 -9.55 -3.76 -15.01
C ASN A 280 -8.72 -4.26 -13.84
N ALA A 281 -7.45 -4.64 -14.03
CA ALA A 281 -6.59 -5.19 -12.99
C ALA A 281 -5.30 -4.35 -12.80
N GLN A 282 -4.93 -4.10 -11.55
CA GLN A 282 -3.70 -3.38 -11.19
C GLN A 282 -3.11 -3.96 -9.91
N THR A 283 -1.78 -4.00 -9.82
CA THR A 283 -1.08 -4.22 -8.56
C THR A 283 -0.49 -2.91 -8.07
N SER A 284 -0.86 -2.49 -6.87
CA SER A 284 -0.31 -1.29 -6.23
C SER A 284 0.70 -1.71 -5.17
N THR A 285 1.91 -1.16 -5.19
CA THR A 285 2.93 -1.44 -4.17
C THR A 285 2.98 -0.30 -3.18
N ILE A 286 2.98 -0.64 -1.90
CA ILE A 286 3.02 0.33 -0.80
C ILE A 286 4.22 0.01 0.08
N THR A 287 5.01 1.04 0.36
CA THR A 287 6.18 1.00 1.23
C THR A 287 5.84 1.66 2.55
N LEU A 288 6.04 0.94 3.65
CA LEU A 288 6.08 1.53 4.99
C LEU A 288 7.54 1.75 5.36
N SER A 289 7.83 2.89 6.00
CA SER A 289 9.20 3.24 6.37
C SER A 289 9.29 4.05 7.65
N ILE A 290 10.42 3.93 8.34
CA ILE A 290 10.80 4.72 9.52
C ILE A 290 12.20 5.27 9.27
N LYS A 291 12.34 6.60 9.31
CA LYS A 291 13.63 7.27 9.05
C LYS A 291 14.53 7.19 10.28
N PRO A 292 15.86 7.37 10.13
CA PRO A 292 16.81 7.35 11.24
C PRO A 292 16.44 8.28 12.41
N ALA A 293 15.97 9.50 12.13
CA ALA A 293 15.56 10.44 13.17
C ALA A 293 14.32 9.95 13.95
N ASP A 294 13.38 9.30 13.27
CA ASP A 294 12.16 8.74 13.86
C ASP A 294 12.46 7.47 14.67
N LEU A 295 13.44 6.67 14.23
CA LEU A 295 13.97 5.56 15.04
C LEU A 295 14.60 6.05 16.34
N LYS A 296 15.41 7.12 16.27
CA LYS A 296 16.06 7.74 17.44
C LYS A 296 15.06 8.36 18.42
N SER A 297 13.91 8.84 17.94
CA SER A 297 12.91 9.50 18.79
C SER A 297 11.93 8.52 19.45
N GLY A 298 11.70 7.34 18.86
CA GLY A 298 10.65 6.43 19.32
C GLY A 298 11.00 4.96 19.46
N PHE A 299 12.12 4.49 18.92
CA PHE A 299 12.44 3.05 18.82
C PHE A 299 13.82 2.73 19.39
N THR A 300 14.20 3.35 20.51
CA THR A 300 15.52 3.16 21.12
C THR A 300 15.60 1.97 22.07
N GLN A 301 14.48 1.52 22.63
CA GLN A 301 14.46 0.41 23.59
C GLN A 301 14.32 -0.93 22.87
N LYS A 302 15.10 -1.95 23.26
CA LYS A 302 14.96 -3.31 22.74
C LYS A 302 13.56 -3.82 23.03
N GLY A 303 12.96 -4.54 22.08
CA GLY A 303 11.64 -5.09 22.26
C GLY A 303 10.84 -5.15 20.98
N THR A 304 9.55 -5.40 21.13
CA THR A 304 8.61 -5.57 20.03
C THR A 304 7.54 -4.49 20.08
N TYR A 305 7.42 -3.72 19.01
CA TYR A 305 6.42 -2.67 18.82
C TYR A 305 5.40 -3.16 17.80
N THR A 306 4.13 -3.20 18.18
CA THR A 306 3.05 -3.76 17.36
C THR A 306 1.93 -2.76 17.14
N THR A 307 1.36 -2.80 15.94
CA THR A 307 0.12 -2.09 15.60
C THR A 307 -0.56 -2.81 14.44
N ASN A 308 -1.81 -2.47 14.16
CA ASN A 308 -2.51 -2.94 12.97
C ASN A 308 -2.67 -1.77 12.01
N VAL A 309 -2.16 -1.92 10.79
CA VAL A 309 -2.37 -0.96 9.71
C VAL A 309 -3.61 -1.36 8.93
N ASN A 310 -4.61 -0.49 8.92
CA ASN A 310 -5.87 -0.69 8.22
C ASN A 310 -5.84 0.05 6.88
N TYR A 311 -6.15 -0.66 5.82
CA TYR A 311 -6.16 -0.18 4.45
C TYR A 311 -7.57 -0.14 3.91
N GLU A 312 -7.82 0.85 3.06
CA GLU A 312 -9.05 0.89 2.27
C GLU A 312 -8.72 1.18 0.82
N VAL A 313 -9.31 0.37 -0.06
CA VAL A 313 -9.43 0.66 -1.49
C VAL A 313 -10.86 1.14 -1.71
N PHE A 314 -11.01 2.43 -2.01
CA PHE A 314 -12.31 3.10 -2.03
C PHE A 314 -12.61 3.67 -3.42
N ASP A 315 -13.89 3.75 -3.76
CA ASP A 315 -14.35 4.41 -4.98
C ASP A 315 -14.09 5.92 -4.89
N SER A 316 -13.58 6.52 -5.97
CA SER A 316 -13.37 7.98 -6.07
C SER A 316 -14.69 8.76 -6.31
N GLN A 317 -15.76 8.37 -5.61
CA GLN A 317 -17.10 8.98 -5.62
C GLN A 317 -17.78 8.96 -7.00
N THR A 318 -17.68 7.84 -7.72
CA THR A 318 -18.34 7.66 -9.01
C THR A 318 -19.81 7.26 -8.87
N THR A 319 -20.57 7.38 -9.96
CA THR A 319 -21.97 6.92 -10.04
C THR A 319 -22.12 5.97 -11.22
N PRO A 320 -22.57 4.71 -11.01
CA PRO A 320 -22.88 4.08 -9.72
C PRO A 320 -21.64 3.84 -8.83
N LEU A 321 -21.83 3.83 -7.51
CA LEU A 321 -20.75 3.72 -6.53
C LEU A 321 -20.39 2.25 -6.25
N ALA A 322 -19.09 1.93 -6.22
CA ALA A 322 -18.58 0.64 -5.77
C ALA A 322 -18.39 0.59 -4.25
N THR A 323 -18.52 -0.60 -3.67
CA THR A 323 -18.26 -0.84 -2.24
C THR A 323 -16.77 -0.78 -1.92
N THR A 324 -16.40 0.03 -0.93
CA THR A 324 -15.03 0.09 -0.38
C THR A 324 -14.57 -1.27 0.14
N GLN A 325 -13.35 -1.65 -0.20
CA GLN A 325 -12.70 -2.86 0.30
C GLN A 325 -11.75 -2.49 1.44
N ALA A 326 -11.94 -3.10 2.61
CA ALA A 326 -11.16 -2.82 3.81
C ALA A 326 -10.33 -4.04 4.23
N PHE A 327 -9.11 -3.78 4.70
CA PHE A 327 -8.17 -4.81 5.13
C PHE A 327 -7.40 -4.37 6.37
N SER A 328 -6.91 -5.34 7.15
CA SER A 328 -6.03 -5.08 8.30
C SER A 328 -4.78 -5.93 8.19
N CYS A 329 -3.61 -5.31 8.32
CA CYS A 329 -2.32 -5.98 8.36
C CYS A 329 -1.66 -5.72 9.72
N PRO A 330 -1.43 -6.74 10.55
CA PRO A 330 -0.55 -6.63 11.70
C PRO A 330 0.86 -6.19 11.25
N LEU A 331 1.40 -5.18 11.92
CA LEU A 331 2.76 -4.69 11.74
C LEU A 331 3.52 -4.91 13.04
N THR A 332 4.70 -5.52 12.93
CA THR A 332 5.63 -5.74 14.02
C THR A 332 6.96 -5.08 13.69
N ILE A 333 7.46 -4.26 14.59
CA ILE A 333 8.81 -3.70 14.54
C ILE A 333 9.59 -4.27 15.71
N THR A 334 10.67 -4.98 15.43
CA THR A 334 11.53 -5.58 16.46
C THR A 334 12.83 -4.80 16.53
N VAL A 335 13.14 -4.29 17.72
CA VAL A 335 14.44 -3.67 18.02
C VAL A 335 15.29 -4.70 18.75
N ASN A 336 16.40 -5.10 18.12
CA ASN A 336 17.30 -6.08 18.71
C ASN A 336 18.13 -5.46 19.85
N ASP A 337 18.80 -6.34 20.59
CA ASP A 337 19.85 -5.97 21.52
C ASP A 337 21.08 -5.47 20.74
N LEU A 338 21.34 -4.17 20.82
CA LEU A 338 22.40 -3.49 20.08
C LEU A 338 23.20 -2.66 21.06
N SER A 339 24.54 -2.77 20.99
CA SER A 339 25.47 -2.08 21.88
C SER A 339 26.72 -1.65 21.13
N GLU A 340 27.20 -0.45 21.40
CA GLU A 340 28.48 0.07 20.91
C GLU A 340 29.08 1.00 21.97
N LEU A 341 30.36 0.80 22.27
CA LEU A 341 31.20 1.74 23.01
C LEU A 341 32.42 2.01 22.17
N LYS A 342 32.63 3.29 21.84
CA LYS A 342 33.79 3.74 21.08
C LYS A 342 34.53 4.81 21.85
N VAL A 343 35.84 4.62 22.01
CA VAL A 343 36.76 5.65 22.51
C VAL A 343 37.34 6.37 21.30
N ASN A 344 37.14 7.69 21.22
CA ASN A 344 37.43 8.49 20.02
C ASN A 344 38.84 9.11 20.01
N GLN A 345 39.51 9.22 21.16
CA GLN A 345 40.91 9.61 21.25
C GLN A 345 41.73 8.53 21.95
N THR A 346 42.89 8.20 21.40
CA THR A 346 43.75 7.11 21.89
C THR A 346 44.72 7.55 22.99
N ASP A 347 45.10 8.83 22.99
CA ASP A 347 46.17 9.33 23.84
C ASP A 347 45.73 10.58 24.61
N ILE A 348 45.96 10.57 25.93
CA ILE A 348 45.69 11.68 26.83
C ILE A 348 46.95 11.96 27.63
N ASN A 349 47.48 13.18 27.50
CA ASN A 349 48.73 13.59 28.13
C ASN A 349 48.47 14.61 29.25
N LEU A 350 49.03 14.34 30.43
CA LEU A 350 49.02 15.24 31.58
C LEU A 350 50.46 15.73 31.82
N ASN A 351 50.75 16.94 31.35
CA ASN A 351 52.13 17.45 31.29
C ASN A 351 52.45 18.32 32.50
N TYR A 352 53.50 17.95 33.25
CA TYR A 352 54.10 18.78 34.30
C TYR A 352 55.39 19.43 33.77
N ASN A 353 55.32 20.70 33.40
CA ASN A 353 56.43 21.44 32.79
C ASN A 353 56.99 22.53 33.72
N THR A 354 56.17 23.05 34.63
CA THR A 354 56.50 24.19 35.49
C THR A 354 56.28 23.85 36.95
N SER A 355 56.89 24.62 37.86
CA SER A 355 56.60 24.51 39.30
C SER A 355 55.14 24.82 39.63
N SER A 356 54.47 25.65 38.84
CA SER A 356 53.05 25.97 39.01
C SER A 356 52.16 24.74 38.84
N ASP A 357 52.53 23.83 37.93
CA ASP A 357 51.81 22.57 37.69
C ASP A 357 51.81 21.69 38.96
N TYR A 358 52.93 21.66 39.70
CA TYR A 358 53.04 20.95 40.99
C TYR A 358 52.18 21.58 42.09
N THR A 359 51.93 22.88 42.04
CA THR A 359 51.08 23.57 43.03
C THR A 359 49.60 23.48 42.69
N ASN A 360 49.24 23.60 41.41
CA ASN A 360 47.85 23.71 40.96
C ASN A 360 47.25 22.39 40.46
N GLY A 361 48.10 21.41 40.15
CA GLY A 361 47.71 20.23 39.39
C GLY A 361 47.55 20.53 37.90
N VAL A 362 47.29 19.49 37.13
CA VAL A 362 47.12 19.57 35.66
C VAL A 362 45.91 18.79 35.22
N PHE A 363 45.35 19.14 34.07
CA PHE A 363 44.24 18.41 33.47
C PHE A 363 44.32 18.40 31.94
N ALA A 364 43.60 17.46 31.34
CA ALA A 364 43.35 17.38 29.90
C ALA A 364 41.86 17.08 29.67
N ASP A 365 41.22 17.88 28.83
CA ASP A 365 39.82 17.70 28.44
C ASP A 365 39.74 16.97 27.10
N ALA A 366 39.18 15.77 27.12
CA ALA A 366 38.84 14.99 25.94
C ALA A 366 37.36 15.20 25.62
N ASN A 367 37.07 16.21 24.80
CA ASN A 367 35.70 16.43 24.31
C ASN A 367 35.31 15.35 23.31
N GLY A 368 34.10 14.82 23.44
CA GLY A 368 33.60 13.72 22.63
C GLY A 368 34.37 12.43 22.79
N HIS A 369 34.93 12.17 23.97
CA HIS A 369 35.85 11.06 24.20
C HIS A 369 35.22 9.69 24.03
N ILE A 370 33.98 9.54 24.48
CA ILE A 370 33.29 8.26 24.41
C ILE A 370 32.00 8.47 23.64
N THR A 371 31.76 7.63 22.63
CA THR A 371 30.46 7.47 21.99
C THR A 371 29.83 6.17 22.45
N LEU A 372 28.59 6.24 22.92
CA LEU A 372 27.82 5.14 23.49
C LEU A 372 26.49 4.99 22.76
N SER A 373 26.19 3.77 22.33
CA SER A 373 24.86 3.39 21.86
C SER A 373 24.44 2.10 22.54
N ASN A 374 23.24 2.05 23.10
CA ASN A 374 22.67 0.85 23.67
C ASN A 374 21.14 0.87 23.59
N THR A 375 20.53 -0.23 23.16
CA THR A 375 19.08 -0.40 23.16
C THR A 375 18.53 -0.94 24.49
N ASN A 376 19.41 -1.26 25.44
CA ASN A 376 19.10 -1.61 26.81
C ASN A 376 19.49 -0.53 27.80
N PRO A 377 18.93 -0.58 29.03
CA PRO A 377 19.55 0.04 30.17
C PRO A 377 21.00 -0.44 30.33
N TYR A 378 21.93 0.46 30.67
CA TYR A 378 23.35 0.12 30.73
C TYR A 378 24.09 0.80 31.87
N ASP A 379 25.18 0.16 32.25
CA ASP A 379 26.22 0.69 33.13
C ASP A 379 27.51 0.91 32.33
N VAL A 380 28.28 1.93 32.72
CA VAL A 380 29.63 2.16 32.19
C VAL A 380 30.63 2.14 33.33
N TYR A 381 31.73 1.43 33.10
CA TYR A 381 32.82 1.31 34.03
C TYR A 381 34.12 1.80 33.41
N VAL A 382 35.05 2.21 34.26
CA VAL A 382 36.42 2.55 33.90
C VAL A 382 37.40 1.84 34.82
N LYS A 383 38.55 1.43 34.27
CA LYS A 383 39.71 0.95 35.04
C LYS A 383 41.01 1.28 34.34
N ALA A 384 42.10 1.28 35.10
CA ALA A 384 43.46 1.20 34.58
C ALA A 384 43.90 -0.26 34.39
N SER A 385 44.91 -0.47 33.57
CA SER A 385 45.54 -1.79 33.37
C SER A 385 46.31 -2.28 34.59
N SER A 386 46.76 -1.37 35.47
CA SER A 386 47.46 -1.73 36.72
C SER A 386 47.23 -0.68 37.82
N THR A 387 47.71 -0.95 39.04
CA THR A 387 47.64 -0.03 40.18
C THR A 387 48.66 1.12 40.11
N THR A 388 49.56 1.10 39.12
CA THR A 388 50.63 2.08 38.97
C THR A 388 50.78 2.57 37.53
N LEU A 389 51.21 3.82 37.36
CA LEU A 389 51.81 4.31 36.12
C LEU A 389 53.29 3.87 36.08
N THR A 390 53.81 3.54 34.90
CA THR A 390 55.16 2.96 34.75
C THR A 390 56.06 3.77 33.81
N ASN A 391 57.32 3.97 34.21
CA ASN A 391 58.42 4.53 33.42
C ASN A 391 59.69 3.70 33.66
N GLY A 392 59.89 2.66 32.85
CA GLY A 392 60.93 1.65 33.12
C GLY A 392 60.70 0.96 34.47
N ALA A 393 61.70 0.99 35.35
CA ALA A 393 61.60 0.47 36.71
C ALA A 393 60.89 1.43 37.71
N ASN A 394 60.59 2.67 37.29
CA ASN A 394 59.98 3.67 38.16
C ASN A 394 58.45 3.63 38.08
N THR A 395 57.79 3.83 39.22
CA THR A 395 56.33 3.79 39.32
C THR A 395 55.73 4.98 40.07
N LEU A 396 54.51 5.33 39.68
CA LEU A 396 53.61 6.26 40.40
C LEU A 396 52.29 5.55 40.70
N PRO A 397 51.61 5.82 41.82
CA PRO A 397 50.26 5.31 42.04
C PRO A 397 49.32 5.81 40.94
N VAL A 398 48.50 4.94 40.34
CA VAL A 398 47.57 5.36 39.29
C VAL A 398 46.42 6.23 39.83
N GLY A 399 46.08 6.04 41.11
CA GLY A 399 45.03 6.78 41.82
C GLY A 399 45.31 8.28 42.00
N VAL A 400 46.48 8.77 41.59
CA VAL A 400 46.73 10.21 41.48
C VAL A 400 45.90 10.86 40.38
N ILE A 401 45.50 10.08 39.36
CA ILE A 401 44.68 10.54 38.23
C ILE A 401 43.19 10.39 38.58
N THR A 402 42.43 11.47 38.40
CA THR A 402 40.98 11.47 38.45
C THR A 402 40.38 11.52 37.05
N ILE A 403 39.24 10.86 36.88
CA ILE A 403 38.41 10.90 35.69
C ILE A 403 37.07 11.53 36.10
N SER A 404 36.69 12.63 35.44
CA SER A 404 35.44 13.34 35.70
C SER A 404 34.81 13.84 34.40
N PRO A 405 33.54 14.26 34.41
CA PRO A 405 33.01 15.07 33.32
C PRO A 405 33.81 16.37 33.17
N THR A 406 33.81 16.93 31.96
CA THR A 406 34.28 18.31 31.78
C THR A 406 33.31 19.29 32.45
N PRO A 407 33.73 20.52 32.81
CA PRO A 407 32.84 21.50 33.44
C PRO A 407 31.57 21.80 32.63
N ALA A 408 31.68 21.81 31.29
CA ALA A 408 30.54 22.02 30.38
C ALA A 408 29.55 20.84 30.35
N SER A 409 29.92 19.68 30.90
CA SER A 409 29.11 18.45 30.93
C SER A 409 28.97 17.90 32.36
N ALA A 410 29.06 18.78 33.36
CA ALA A 410 28.96 18.42 34.76
C ALA A 410 27.72 17.55 35.05
N GLY A 411 27.90 16.49 35.82
CA GLY A 411 26.83 15.54 36.16
C GLY A 411 26.52 14.49 35.08
N SER A 412 27.20 14.50 33.93
CA SER A 412 26.98 13.48 32.90
C SER A 412 27.41 12.05 33.32
N PHE A 413 28.36 11.94 34.25
CA PHE A 413 28.78 10.71 34.92
C PHE A 413 29.52 11.03 36.24
N SER A 414 29.77 10.02 37.08
CA SER A 414 30.41 10.18 38.39
C SER A 414 31.94 10.34 38.29
N THR A 415 32.50 11.25 39.07
CA THR A 415 33.96 11.40 39.21
C THR A 415 34.55 10.24 40.01
N VAL A 416 35.65 9.67 39.52
CA VAL A 416 36.39 8.59 40.19
C VAL A 416 37.89 8.83 40.16
N SER A 417 38.61 8.36 41.19
CA SER A 417 40.07 8.23 41.14
C SER A 417 40.40 6.90 40.47
N LEU A 418 41.26 6.92 39.46
CA LEU A 418 41.54 5.77 38.62
C LEU A 418 42.15 4.62 39.43
N SER A 419 41.75 3.38 39.15
CA SER A 419 42.28 2.19 39.83
C SER A 419 42.30 0.97 38.90
N ALA A 420 43.00 -0.09 39.30
CA ALA A 420 42.99 -1.36 38.57
C ALA A 420 41.62 -2.09 38.69
N THR A 421 40.82 -1.73 39.69
CA THR A 421 39.47 -2.27 39.90
C THR A 421 38.48 -1.50 39.05
N ALA A 422 37.54 -2.20 38.40
CA ALA A 422 36.49 -1.55 37.63
C ALA A 422 35.61 -0.65 38.51
N GLN A 423 35.54 0.62 38.18
CA GLN A 423 34.73 1.61 38.89
C GLN A 423 33.57 2.04 38.00
N LYS A 424 32.35 1.92 38.53
CA LYS A 424 31.14 2.36 37.83
C LYS A 424 31.11 3.89 37.79
N ILE A 425 30.94 4.44 36.59
CA ILE A 425 30.83 5.89 36.36
C ILE A 425 29.44 6.29 35.87
N ILE A 426 28.72 5.39 35.22
CA ILE A 426 27.31 5.56 34.83
C ILE A 426 26.54 4.35 35.34
N SER A 427 25.39 4.60 35.98
CA SER A 427 24.52 3.56 36.54
C SER A 427 23.12 3.62 35.95
N ALA A 428 22.57 2.47 35.55
CA ALA A 428 21.21 2.23 35.11
C ALA A 428 20.67 3.30 34.14
N SER A 429 21.50 3.74 33.20
CA SER A 429 21.09 4.76 32.23
C SER A 429 20.10 4.18 31.23
N SER A 430 19.07 4.96 30.88
CA SER A 430 18.08 4.57 29.87
C SER A 430 18.74 4.29 28.50
N PRO A 431 18.14 3.43 27.66
CA PRO A 431 18.57 3.20 26.29
C PRO A 431 18.80 4.51 25.54
N ILE A 432 19.90 4.59 24.79
CA ILE A 432 20.27 5.78 24.06
C ILE A 432 21.12 5.43 22.84
N ILE A 433 21.03 6.24 21.80
CA ILE A 433 21.83 6.08 20.59
C ILE A 433 22.73 7.30 20.41
N ASP A 434 24.01 7.06 20.12
CA ASP A 434 25.04 8.08 19.86
C ASP A 434 25.26 9.09 21.00
N ARG A 435 25.08 8.67 22.26
CA ARG A 435 25.43 9.51 23.41
C ARG A 435 26.92 9.77 23.42
N THR A 436 27.28 11.05 23.51
CA THR A 436 28.69 11.48 23.54
C THR A 436 29.05 11.97 24.94
N LEU A 437 30.19 11.53 25.47
CA LEU A 437 30.71 11.95 26.79
C LEU A 437 32.00 12.76 26.64
N ASN A 438 32.08 13.89 27.33
CA ASN A 438 33.30 14.68 27.45
C ASN A 438 34.00 14.29 28.76
N VAL A 439 35.25 13.87 28.68
CA VAL A 439 35.99 13.32 29.82
C VAL A 439 37.17 14.22 30.15
N ARG A 440 37.29 14.63 31.41
CA ARG A 440 38.47 15.29 31.96
C ARG A 440 39.32 14.25 32.69
N TYR A 441 40.59 14.23 32.34
CA TYR A 441 41.63 13.56 33.12
C TYR A 441 42.39 14.63 33.90
N ALA A 442 42.62 14.42 35.19
CA ALA A 442 43.36 15.39 35.99
C ALA A 442 44.25 14.72 37.03
N ILE A 443 45.37 15.36 37.36
CA ILE A 443 46.07 15.14 38.61
C ILE A 443 45.80 16.40 39.44
N PRO A 444 44.87 16.35 40.42
CA PRO A 444 44.55 17.50 41.25
C PRO A 444 45.76 17.97 42.06
N ALA A 445 45.78 19.24 42.45
CA ALA A 445 46.81 19.81 43.33
C ALA A 445 47.11 18.94 44.57
N ALA A 446 46.06 18.37 45.18
CA ALA A 446 46.17 17.50 46.35
C ALA A 446 47.00 16.21 46.10
N ASN A 447 47.09 15.76 44.85
CA ASN A 447 47.82 14.57 44.45
C ASN A 447 49.22 14.89 43.90
N SER A 448 49.52 16.15 43.56
CA SER A 448 50.80 16.57 42.97
C SER A 448 52.02 16.23 43.82
N ALA A 449 51.87 16.22 45.16
CA ALA A 449 52.96 15.85 46.07
C ALA A 449 53.48 14.41 45.83
N GLN A 450 52.65 13.51 45.31
CA GLN A 450 53.02 12.12 45.02
C GLN A 450 53.95 11.99 43.79
N LEU A 451 54.09 13.06 43.00
CA LEU A 451 54.99 13.13 41.85
C LEU A 451 56.38 13.69 42.21
N LEU A 452 56.53 14.30 43.40
CA LEU A 452 57.80 14.92 43.80
C LEU A 452 58.89 13.87 44.03
N GLY A 453 60.12 14.21 43.62
CA GLY A 453 61.29 13.33 43.77
C GLY A 453 61.32 12.13 42.82
N LYS A 454 60.38 12.05 41.86
CA LYS A 454 60.33 10.98 40.87
C LYS A 454 61.18 11.33 39.66
N PRO A 455 61.89 10.36 39.04
CA PRO A 455 62.69 10.64 37.86
C PRO A 455 61.83 11.22 36.73
N ALA A 456 62.39 12.19 36.01
CA ALA A 456 61.76 12.75 34.83
C ALA A 456 61.55 11.67 33.76
N GLY A 457 60.43 11.76 33.04
CA GLY A 457 60.09 10.89 31.92
C GLY A 457 58.59 10.60 31.86
N THR A 458 58.21 9.76 30.92
CA THR A 458 56.81 9.47 30.62
C THR A 458 56.34 8.24 31.40
N TYR A 459 55.34 8.43 32.26
CA TYR A 459 54.71 7.36 33.02
C TYR A 459 53.38 6.99 32.37
N ASN A 460 53.23 5.73 31.96
CA ASN A 460 52.09 5.28 31.16
C ASN A 460 51.19 4.30 31.91
N THR A 461 49.90 4.30 31.55
CA THR A 461 48.92 3.27 31.87
C THR A 461 47.90 3.19 30.74
N THR A 462 47.17 2.08 30.64
CA THR A 462 46.06 1.94 29.69
C THR A 462 44.74 2.09 30.44
N VAL A 463 43.88 2.99 30.00
CA VAL A 463 42.54 3.16 30.54
C VAL A 463 41.56 2.36 29.69
N THR A 464 40.79 1.47 30.32
CA THR A 464 39.76 0.67 29.66
C THR A 464 38.39 1.11 30.12
N TYR A 465 37.51 1.40 29.16
CA TYR A 465 36.08 1.60 29.39
C TYR A 465 35.32 0.35 28.98
N SER A 466 34.33 -0.04 29.78
CA SER A 466 33.45 -1.16 29.48
C SER A 466 31.99 -0.78 29.68
N LEU A 467 31.15 -1.25 28.77
CA LEU A 467 29.71 -1.10 28.81
C LEU A 467 29.08 -2.45 29.12
N ILE A 468 28.19 -2.48 30.11
CA ILE A 468 27.48 -3.68 30.54
C ILE A 468 25.98 -3.42 30.43
N ALA A 469 25.27 -4.31 29.75
CA ALA A 469 23.82 -4.35 29.67
C ALA A 469 23.30 -5.70 30.19
N PRO A 470 22.08 -5.73 30.77
CA PRO A 470 21.49 -6.92 31.39
C PRO A 470 20.90 -7.93 30.40
#